data_AF-A0A1Z9SVF2-F1
#
_entry.id   AF-A0A1Z9SVF2-F1
#
_cell.length_a   1.000
_cell.length_b   1.000
_cell.length_c   1.000
_cell.angle_alpha   90.00
_cell.angle_beta   90.00
_cell.angle_gamma   90.00
#
_symmetry.space_group_name_H-M   'P 1'
#
loop_
_entity.id
_entity.type
_entity.pdbx_description
1 polymer ?
#
loop_
_entity_poly.entity_id
_entity_poly.type
_entity_poly.pdbx_seq_one_letter_code
_entity_poly.pdbx_strand_id
1 'polypeptide(L)'
;MTTKQIRSKYDPDTVLKDISITYEKNIEKLRSCISHKDSPVHNYNTVQQLSFLESNKNNHYHNHLINELLSTLKDSVYFMGRSKKDRLNITQKMRAFYSELLGNYLERINMIIQDPELLAPKQFNDPIPKHKGISFIFDILTVIKKDLEAEYKYRKNMPRAGHLTGLQIAMGKFFTSLKIIGFAQKDQITIVQNLFNTFNVDWKERGRDNIKISLQNPALEYHSKTNKDIKNISNYYFPKSLGDNLISSMIEQAIIFKKRIRRF
;
A
#
# COMPACT_ATOMS: atom_id res chain seq x y z
N MET A 1 2.72 -13.84 -21.64
CA MET A 1 2.20 -12.48 -21.94
C MET A 1 3.26 -11.46 -21.52
N THR A 2 3.46 -10.35 -22.24
CA THR A 2 4.43 -9.32 -21.83
C THR A 2 3.84 -8.39 -20.78
N THR A 3 4.69 -7.71 -19.99
CA THR A 3 4.23 -6.67 -19.05
C THR A 3 3.42 -5.58 -19.73
N LYS A 4 3.76 -5.22 -20.98
CA LYS A 4 3.03 -4.25 -21.79
C LYS A 4 1.62 -4.76 -22.11
N GLN A 5 1.48 -6.03 -22.50
CA GLN A 5 0.17 -6.65 -22.75
C GLN A 5 -0.70 -6.70 -21.48
N ILE A 6 -0.12 -7.04 -20.31
CA ILE A 6 -0.85 -7.04 -19.03
C ILE A 6 -1.33 -5.61 -18.69
N ARG A 7 -0.49 -4.59 -18.90
CA ARG A 7 -0.88 -3.18 -18.72
C ARG A 7 -1.99 -2.77 -19.68
N SER A 8 -1.91 -3.14 -20.96
CA SER A 8 -2.98 -2.83 -21.93
C SER A 8 -4.31 -3.52 -21.58
N LYS A 9 -4.27 -4.75 -21.06
CA LYS A 9 -5.46 -5.51 -20.65
C LYS A 9 -6.19 -4.86 -19.47
N TYR A 10 -5.43 -4.37 -18.49
CA TYR A 10 -5.99 -3.87 -17.24
C TYR A 10 -5.92 -2.37 -17.05
N ASP A 11 -5.34 -1.60 -17.97
CA ASP A 11 -5.22 -0.15 -17.92
C ASP A 11 -5.13 0.46 -16.48
N PRO A 12 -4.10 0.08 -15.71
CA PRO A 12 -3.93 0.58 -14.34
C PRO A 12 -3.52 2.06 -14.34
N ASP A 13 -2.90 2.54 -15.41
CA ASP A 13 -2.36 3.89 -15.51
C ASP A 13 -3.47 4.94 -15.52
N THR A 14 -4.58 4.68 -16.21
CA THR A 14 -5.78 5.54 -16.12
C THR A 14 -6.32 5.61 -14.69
N VAL A 15 -6.37 4.49 -13.96
CA VAL A 15 -6.82 4.48 -12.55
C VAL A 15 -5.89 5.33 -11.68
N LEU A 16 -4.57 5.17 -11.82
CA LEU A 16 -3.58 5.92 -11.04
C LEU A 16 -3.58 7.42 -11.37
N LYS A 17 -3.79 7.76 -12.65
CA LYS A 17 -3.94 9.15 -13.12
C LYS A 17 -5.22 9.77 -12.54
N ASP A 18 -6.34 9.05 -12.61
CA ASP A 18 -7.61 9.52 -12.08
C ASP A 18 -7.55 9.72 -10.56
N ILE A 19 -6.87 8.84 -9.82
CA ILE A 19 -6.63 9.03 -8.38
C ILE A 19 -5.93 10.36 -8.11
N SER A 20 -4.87 10.65 -8.88
CA SER A 20 -4.10 11.89 -8.70
C SER A 20 -4.92 13.14 -9.04
N ILE A 21 -5.59 13.13 -10.19
CA ILE A 21 -6.46 14.23 -10.63
C ILE A 21 -7.60 14.45 -9.66
N THR A 22 -8.23 13.36 -9.17
CA THR A 22 -9.36 13.47 -8.25
C THR A 22 -8.91 14.06 -6.91
N TYR A 23 -7.74 13.67 -6.42
CA TYR A 23 -7.19 14.24 -5.19
C TYR A 23 -6.85 15.72 -5.35
N GLU A 24 -6.14 16.10 -6.42
CA GLU A 24 -5.78 17.50 -6.70
C GLU A 24 -7.02 18.38 -6.81
N LYS A 25 -8.07 17.92 -7.51
CA LYS A 25 -9.33 18.67 -7.66
C LYS A 25 -10.09 18.85 -6.35
N ASN A 26 -9.87 17.98 -5.36
CA ASN A 26 -10.66 17.95 -4.13
C ASN A 26 -9.83 18.28 -2.87
N ILE A 27 -8.56 18.64 -2.99
CA ILE A 27 -7.69 18.87 -1.84
C ILE A 27 -8.19 20.02 -0.96
N GLU A 28 -8.64 21.13 -1.55
CA GLU A 28 -9.18 22.27 -0.79
C GLU A 28 -10.51 21.94 -0.13
N LYS A 29 -11.36 21.15 -0.82
CA LYS A 29 -12.61 20.63 -0.23
C LYS A 29 -12.34 19.68 0.94
N LEU A 30 -11.30 18.86 0.82
CA LEU A 30 -10.88 17.94 1.87
C LEU A 30 -10.29 18.71 3.06
N ARG A 31 -9.46 19.72 2.79
CA ARG A 31 -8.89 20.62 3.78
C ARG A 31 -9.98 21.31 4.58
N SER A 32 -10.93 21.96 3.91
CA SER A 32 -12.03 22.67 4.57
C SER A 32 -12.92 21.74 5.39
N CYS A 33 -13.11 20.48 4.97
CA CYS A 33 -13.83 19.47 5.73
C CYS A 33 -13.09 19.09 7.04
N ILE A 34 -11.79 18.79 6.94
CA ILE A 34 -11.01 18.36 8.11
C ILE A 34 -10.78 19.53 9.07
N SER A 35 -10.48 20.72 8.55
CA SER A 35 -10.19 21.94 9.32
C SER A 35 -11.44 22.74 9.70
N HIS A 36 -12.64 22.16 9.54
CA HIS A 36 -13.88 22.84 9.91
C HIS A 36 -13.87 23.10 11.42
N LYS A 37 -14.32 24.28 11.85
CA LYS A 37 -14.32 24.70 13.28
C LYS A 37 -14.92 23.66 14.25
N ASP A 38 -15.94 22.93 13.79
CA ASP A 38 -16.64 21.91 14.58
C ASP A 38 -16.02 20.50 14.44
N SER A 39 -14.91 20.38 13.71
CA SER A 39 -14.19 19.13 13.53
C SER A 39 -13.46 18.75 14.82
N PRO A 40 -13.56 17.49 15.28
CA PRO A 40 -12.84 17.03 16.45
C PRO A 40 -11.32 17.14 16.33
N VAL A 41 -10.77 17.32 15.12
CA VAL A 41 -9.33 17.50 14.89
C VAL A 41 -8.74 18.63 15.74
N HIS A 42 -9.54 19.63 16.10
CA HIS A 42 -9.08 20.76 16.89
C HIS A 42 -8.79 20.44 18.36
N ASN A 43 -9.23 19.26 18.83
CA ASN A 43 -8.96 18.80 20.20
C ASN A 43 -7.62 18.04 20.33
N TYR A 44 -6.88 17.88 19.24
CA TYR A 44 -5.68 17.05 19.20
C TYR A 44 -4.49 17.81 18.62
N ASN A 45 -3.30 17.51 19.15
CA ASN A 45 -2.03 17.98 18.64
C ASN A 45 -1.13 16.77 18.37
N THR A 46 -0.21 16.87 17.41
CA THR A 46 0.82 15.85 17.21
C THR A 46 1.76 15.85 18.40
N VAL A 47 1.93 14.69 19.05
CA VAL A 47 2.93 14.52 20.11
C VAL A 47 4.31 14.40 19.45
N GLN A 48 5.11 15.46 19.51
CA GLN A 48 6.57 15.37 19.43
C GLN A 48 7.16 15.95 20.73
N GLN A 49 8.26 15.34 21.18
CA GLN A 49 8.92 15.59 22.46
C GLN A 49 8.98 17.08 22.82
N LEU A 50 8.65 17.37 24.08
CA LEU A 50 8.66 18.68 24.73
C LEU A 50 9.97 19.44 24.45
N SER A 51 10.00 20.24 23.39
CA SER A 51 10.90 21.39 23.30
C SER A 51 10.18 22.55 23.97
N PHE A 52 10.61 22.87 25.19
CA PHE A 52 9.97 23.79 26.14
C PHE A 52 9.98 25.27 25.75
N LEU A 53 10.30 25.61 24.49
CA LEU A 53 10.46 26.99 24.04
C LEU A 53 9.66 27.23 22.75
N GLU A 54 8.83 28.29 22.80
CA GLU A 54 8.15 29.02 21.72
C GLU A 54 6.61 28.94 21.76
N SER A 55 6.01 30.03 22.24
CA SER A 55 4.57 30.27 22.42
C SER A 55 3.79 30.60 21.13
N ASN A 56 4.44 30.60 19.95
CA ASN A 56 3.79 30.90 18.66
C ASN A 56 3.52 29.66 17.77
N LYS A 57 3.68 28.44 18.30
CA LYS A 57 3.70 27.23 17.48
C LYS A 57 2.35 26.53 17.23
N ASN A 58 1.28 26.89 17.95
CA ASN A 58 0.01 26.14 17.91
C ASN A 58 -0.64 26.09 16.50
N ASN A 59 -0.67 27.21 15.77
CA ASN A 59 -1.22 27.23 14.40
C ASN A 59 -0.37 26.44 13.40
N HIS A 60 0.96 26.45 13.58
CA HIS A 60 1.87 25.69 12.72
C HIS A 60 1.70 24.18 12.92
N TYR A 61 1.58 23.72 14.17
CA TYR A 61 1.32 22.32 14.49
C TYR A 61 -0.04 21.83 14.01
N HIS A 62 -1.06 22.70 14.10
CA HIS A 62 -2.40 22.39 13.59
C HIS A 62 -2.39 22.14 12.09
N ASN A 63 -1.76 23.05 11.34
CA ASN A 63 -1.62 22.93 9.90
C ASN A 63 -0.79 21.70 9.51
N HIS A 64 0.24 21.36 10.29
CA HIS A 64 1.03 20.15 10.07
C HIS A 64 0.18 18.88 10.25
N LEU A 65 -0.55 18.76 11.37
CA LEU A 65 -1.46 17.63 11.63
C LEU A 65 -2.48 17.48 10.50
N ILE A 66 -3.13 18.57 10.09
CA ILE A 66 -4.10 18.55 9.00
C ILE A 66 -3.42 18.08 7.70
N ASN A 67 -2.28 18.64 7.34
CA ASN A 67 -1.55 18.25 6.13
C ASN A 67 -1.13 16.76 6.14
N GLU A 68 -0.68 16.25 7.30
CA GLU A 68 -0.37 14.83 7.46
C GLU A 68 -1.60 13.97 7.20
N LEU A 69 -2.74 14.30 7.82
CA LEU A 69 -3.99 13.56 7.62
C LEU A 69 -4.47 13.62 6.16
N LEU A 70 -4.44 14.80 5.53
CA LEU A 70 -4.79 14.98 4.12
C LEU A 70 -3.96 14.07 3.21
N SER A 71 -2.64 13.99 3.45
CA SER A 71 -1.73 13.16 2.66
C SER A 71 -2.08 11.67 2.67
N THR A 72 -2.77 11.19 3.71
CA THR A 72 -3.19 9.79 3.85
C THR A 72 -4.49 9.46 3.11
N LEU A 73 -5.22 10.47 2.64
CA LEU A 73 -6.57 10.32 2.08
C LEU A 73 -6.61 10.31 0.55
N LYS A 74 -5.46 10.40 -0.13
CA LYS A 74 -5.38 10.47 -1.61
C LYS A 74 -6.23 9.42 -2.32
N ASP A 75 -5.98 8.14 -2.05
CA ASP A 75 -6.71 7.04 -2.69
C ASP A 75 -8.15 6.96 -2.15
N SER A 76 -8.39 7.39 -0.90
CA SER A 76 -9.70 7.35 -0.25
C SER A 76 -10.68 8.33 -0.91
N VAL A 77 -10.23 9.56 -1.20
CA VAL A 77 -11.03 10.58 -1.91
C VAL A 77 -11.48 10.07 -3.27
N TYR A 78 -10.61 9.38 -3.99
CA TYR A 78 -10.97 8.76 -5.26
C TYR A 78 -12.11 7.74 -5.09
N PHE A 79 -12.02 6.84 -4.12
CA PHE A 79 -13.10 5.86 -3.89
C PHE A 79 -14.39 6.49 -3.35
N MET A 80 -14.32 7.56 -2.56
CA MET A 80 -15.48 8.29 -2.05
C MET A 80 -16.31 8.90 -3.20
N GLY A 81 -15.65 9.41 -4.25
CA GLY A 81 -16.31 9.99 -5.42
C GLY A 81 -16.89 8.98 -6.43
N ARG A 82 -16.88 7.68 -6.13
CA ARG A 82 -17.29 6.62 -7.08
C ARG A 82 -18.53 5.87 -6.61
N SER A 83 -19.32 5.38 -7.57
CA SER A 83 -20.47 4.52 -7.29
C SER A 83 -20.03 3.18 -6.69
N LYS A 84 -20.92 2.47 -5.99
CA LYS A 84 -20.61 1.14 -5.42
C LYS A 84 -20.11 0.15 -6.48
N LYS A 85 -20.71 0.17 -7.67
CA LYS A 85 -20.32 -0.68 -8.80
C LYS A 85 -18.90 -0.35 -9.28
N ASP A 86 -18.58 0.94 -9.41
CA ASP A 86 -17.27 1.37 -9.88
C ASP A 86 -16.18 1.05 -8.86
N ARG A 87 -16.43 1.28 -7.56
CA ARG A 87 -15.48 0.93 -6.49
C ARG A 87 -15.11 -0.55 -6.55
N LEU A 88 -16.11 -1.43 -6.70
CA LEU A 88 -15.90 -2.87 -6.83
C LEU A 88 -15.11 -3.21 -8.09
N ASN A 89 -15.50 -2.67 -9.24
CA ASN A 89 -14.84 -2.93 -10.52
C ASN A 89 -13.36 -2.50 -10.47
N ILE A 90 -13.07 -1.29 -10.00
CA ILE A 90 -11.70 -0.77 -9.89
C ILE A 90 -10.85 -1.65 -8.94
N THR A 91 -11.39 -2.02 -7.78
CA THR A 91 -10.73 -2.92 -6.81
C THR A 91 -10.39 -4.27 -7.47
N GLN A 92 -11.35 -4.90 -8.15
CA GLN A 92 -11.13 -6.17 -8.83
C GLN A 92 -10.10 -6.05 -9.98
N LYS A 93 -10.22 -5.00 -10.80
CA LYS A 93 -9.32 -4.69 -11.92
C LYS A 93 -7.88 -4.50 -11.44
N MET A 94 -7.66 -3.70 -10.39
CA MET A 94 -6.33 -3.45 -9.84
C MET A 94 -5.73 -4.70 -9.18
N ARG A 95 -6.53 -5.50 -8.46
CA ARG A 95 -6.08 -6.78 -7.91
C ARG A 95 -5.67 -7.77 -9.00
N ALA A 96 -6.47 -7.88 -10.06
CA ALA A 96 -6.20 -8.77 -11.19
C ALA A 96 -4.91 -8.34 -11.91
N PHE A 97 -4.75 -7.04 -12.18
CA PHE A 97 -3.54 -6.47 -12.76
C PHE A 97 -2.28 -6.89 -12.00
N TYR A 98 -2.20 -6.59 -10.70
CA TYR A 98 -1.00 -6.89 -9.92
C TYR A 98 -0.79 -8.40 -9.73
N SER A 99 -1.85 -9.20 -9.63
CA SER A 99 -1.72 -10.66 -9.52
C SER A 99 -1.12 -11.27 -10.78
N GLU A 100 -1.60 -10.87 -11.98
CA GLU A 100 -1.01 -11.31 -13.25
C GLU A 100 0.40 -10.76 -13.46
N LEU A 101 0.65 -9.51 -13.08
CA LEU A 101 1.98 -8.90 -13.16
C LEU A 101 3.02 -9.69 -12.36
N LEU A 102 2.71 -9.99 -11.10
CA LEU A 102 3.58 -10.76 -10.21
C LEU A 102 3.76 -12.19 -10.70
N GLY A 103 2.68 -12.83 -11.17
CA GLY A 103 2.75 -14.17 -11.76
C GLY A 103 3.72 -14.23 -12.95
N ASN A 104 3.62 -13.25 -13.85
CA ASN A 104 4.52 -13.13 -15.00
C ASN A 104 5.98 -12.84 -14.60
N TYR A 105 6.24 -12.07 -13.53
CA TYR A 105 7.60 -11.88 -13.01
C TYR A 105 8.17 -13.18 -12.43
N LEU A 106 7.38 -13.89 -11.62
CA LEU A 106 7.77 -15.17 -11.04
C LEU A 106 8.08 -16.21 -12.09
N GLU A 107 7.23 -16.33 -13.12
CA GLU A 107 7.43 -17.26 -14.23
C GLU A 107 8.80 -17.05 -14.91
N ARG A 108 9.15 -15.80 -15.23
CA ARG A 108 10.42 -15.46 -15.89
C ARG A 108 11.63 -15.73 -15.00
N ILE A 109 11.53 -15.38 -13.71
CA ILE A 109 12.62 -15.66 -12.76
C ILE A 109 12.80 -17.17 -12.60
N ASN A 110 11.70 -17.93 -12.54
CA ASN A 110 11.76 -19.39 -12.48
C ASN A 110 12.42 -19.98 -13.72
N MET A 111 12.06 -19.52 -14.92
CA MET A 111 12.70 -19.98 -16.17
C MET A 111 14.23 -19.80 -16.13
N ILE A 112 14.72 -18.67 -15.62
CA ILE A 112 16.17 -18.41 -15.53
C ILE A 112 16.85 -19.29 -14.48
N ILE A 113 16.29 -19.35 -13.26
CA ILE A 113 16.91 -20.10 -12.15
C ILE A 113 16.88 -21.62 -12.40
N GLN A 114 15.88 -22.12 -13.13
CA GLN A 114 15.70 -23.53 -13.43
C GLN A 114 16.54 -24.04 -14.59
N ASP A 115 17.33 -23.18 -15.24
CA ASP A 115 18.28 -23.56 -16.29
C ASP A 115 19.71 -23.67 -15.71
N PRO A 116 20.12 -24.86 -15.22
CA PRO A 116 21.45 -25.05 -14.66
C PRO A 116 22.56 -24.96 -15.71
N GLU A 117 22.25 -25.05 -17.01
CA GLU A 117 23.26 -24.96 -18.07
C GLU A 117 23.76 -23.53 -18.26
N LEU A 118 23.02 -22.53 -17.77
CA LEU A 118 23.53 -21.17 -17.62
C LEU A 118 24.72 -21.09 -16.65
N LEU A 119 24.78 -21.95 -15.63
CA LEU A 119 25.89 -21.96 -14.69
C LEU A 119 27.14 -22.59 -15.29
N ALA A 120 26.96 -23.63 -16.09
CA ALA A 120 28.01 -24.29 -16.84
C ALA A 120 27.35 -25.05 -18.00
N PRO A 121 27.62 -24.68 -19.26
CA PRO A 121 27.13 -25.43 -20.41
C PRO A 121 27.59 -26.88 -20.29
N LYS A 122 26.68 -27.84 -20.44
CA LYS A 122 27.06 -29.24 -20.35
C LYS A 122 27.98 -29.60 -21.51
N GLN A 123 29.19 -30.02 -21.19
CA GLN A 123 30.08 -30.74 -22.08
C GLN A 123 30.32 -32.14 -21.52
N PHE A 124 30.58 -33.10 -22.42
CA PHE A 124 30.72 -34.51 -22.05
C PHE A 124 31.90 -34.68 -21.08
N ASN A 125 31.65 -35.26 -19.90
CA ASN A 125 32.67 -35.60 -18.89
C ASN A 125 33.60 -34.45 -18.44
N ASP A 126 33.14 -33.20 -18.40
CA ASP A 126 34.00 -32.09 -18.02
C ASP A 126 33.52 -31.43 -16.70
N PRO A 127 34.34 -31.40 -15.62
CA PRO A 127 34.01 -30.71 -14.38
C PRO A 127 34.19 -29.19 -14.55
N ILE A 128 33.45 -28.59 -15.49
CA ILE A 128 33.53 -27.15 -15.75
C ILE A 128 33.10 -26.41 -14.48
N PRO A 129 33.94 -25.53 -13.93
CA PRO A 129 33.58 -24.75 -12.76
C PRO A 129 32.38 -23.85 -13.08
N LYS A 130 31.40 -23.83 -12.18
CA LYS A 130 30.23 -22.95 -12.33
C LYS A 130 30.66 -21.50 -12.46
N HIS A 131 30.08 -20.78 -13.41
CA HIS A 131 30.32 -19.36 -13.62
C HIS A 131 29.91 -18.59 -12.36
N LYS A 132 30.91 -18.09 -11.61
CA LYS A 132 30.71 -17.41 -10.32
C LYS A 132 29.77 -16.22 -10.43
N GLY A 133 29.88 -15.44 -11.51
CA GLY A 133 28.99 -14.30 -11.76
C GLY A 133 27.53 -14.70 -12.00
N ILE A 134 27.28 -15.86 -12.63
CA ILE A 134 25.90 -16.33 -12.88
C ILE A 134 25.34 -16.94 -11.60
N SER A 135 26.18 -17.63 -10.83
CA SER A 135 25.83 -18.10 -9.48
C SER A 135 25.40 -16.93 -8.58
N PHE A 136 26.14 -15.82 -8.60
CA PHE A 136 25.78 -14.61 -7.87
C PHE A 136 24.46 -13.99 -8.34
N ILE A 137 24.20 -13.97 -9.66
CA ILE A 137 22.90 -13.53 -10.21
C ILE A 137 21.78 -14.45 -9.74
N PHE A 138 21.99 -15.77 -9.72
CA PHE A 138 21.00 -16.74 -9.24
C PHE A 138 20.67 -16.53 -7.76
N ASP A 139 21.66 -16.19 -6.93
CA ASP A 139 21.45 -15.83 -5.54
C ASP A 139 20.55 -14.58 -5.39
N ILE A 140 20.83 -13.53 -6.17
CA ILE A 140 19.99 -12.31 -6.21
C ILE A 140 18.57 -12.65 -6.65
N LEU A 141 18.42 -13.38 -7.77
CA LEU A 141 17.12 -13.75 -8.32
C LEU A 141 16.33 -14.64 -7.35
N THR A 142 17.00 -15.49 -6.58
CA THR A 142 16.36 -16.33 -5.55
C THR A 142 15.76 -15.48 -4.43
N VAL A 143 16.45 -14.42 -4.00
CA VAL A 143 15.91 -13.48 -2.99
C VAL A 143 14.73 -12.70 -3.56
N ILE A 144 14.83 -12.18 -4.80
CA ILE A 144 13.73 -11.48 -5.47
C ILE A 144 12.51 -12.40 -5.63
N LYS A 145 12.74 -13.65 -6.05
CA LYS A 145 11.69 -14.67 -6.18
C LYS A 145 10.95 -14.85 -4.86
N LYS A 146 11.66 -15.03 -3.74
CA LYS A 146 11.03 -15.19 -2.41
C LYS A 146 10.15 -13.99 -2.05
N ASP A 147 10.60 -12.77 -2.34
CA ASP A 147 9.79 -11.58 -2.07
C ASP A 147 8.51 -11.53 -2.91
N LEU A 148 8.63 -11.82 -4.20
CA LEU A 148 7.48 -11.89 -5.11
C LEU A 148 6.51 -13.01 -4.73
N GLU A 149 7.01 -14.17 -4.29
CA GLU A 149 6.19 -15.28 -3.79
C GLU A 149 5.43 -14.88 -2.52
N ALA A 150 6.06 -14.12 -1.61
CA ALA A 150 5.42 -13.61 -0.41
C ALA A 150 4.27 -12.64 -0.75
N GLU A 151 4.50 -11.67 -1.64
CA GLU A 151 3.44 -10.75 -2.11
C GLU A 151 2.33 -11.51 -2.84
N TYR A 152 2.67 -12.50 -3.66
CA TYR A 152 1.69 -13.32 -4.37
C TYR A 152 0.83 -14.15 -3.40
N LYS A 153 1.44 -14.75 -2.37
CA LYS A 153 0.73 -15.47 -1.29
C LYS A 153 -0.17 -14.53 -0.50
N TYR A 154 0.32 -13.34 -0.16
CA TYR A 154 -0.48 -12.31 0.51
C TYR A 154 -1.75 -11.96 -0.29
N ARG A 155 -1.63 -11.81 -1.61
CA ARG A 155 -2.76 -11.52 -2.51
C ARG A 155 -3.75 -12.66 -2.62
N LYS A 156 -3.27 -13.91 -2.76
CA LYS A 156 -4.14 -15.09 -2.78
C LYS A 156 -4.96 -15.25 -1.50
N ASN A 157 -4.42 -14.81 -0.36
CA ASN A 157 -5.07 -14.86 0.94
C ASN A 157 -5.97 -13.65 1.23
N MET A 158 -6.08 -12.69 0.30
CA MET A 158 -7.03 -11.59 0.48
C MET A 158 -8.47 -12.08 0.36
N PRO A 159 -9.38 -11.59 1.20
CA PRO A 159 -10.79 -11.89 1.04
C PRO A 159 -11.32 -11.34 -0.29
N ARG A 160 -12.41 -11.93 -0.77
CA ARG A 160 -13.12 -11.49 -1.97
C ARG A 160 -13.43 -9.99 -1.89
N ALA A 161 -13.16 -9.27 -2.97
CA ALA A 161 -13.42 -7.84 -3.04
C ALA A 161 -14.94 -7.57 -2.97
N GLY A 162 -15.33 -6.72 -2.02
CA GLY A 162 -16.63 -6.07 -1.96
C GLY A 162 -16.52 -4.60 -2.39
N HIS A 163 -17.66 -3.92 -2.50
CA HIS A 163 -17.72 -2.52 -2.93
C HIS A 163 -17.03 -1.52 -1.98
N LEU A 164 -16.77 -1.94 -0.73
CA LEU A 164 -16.04 -1.13 0.26
C LEU A 164 -14.56 -1.48 0.36
N THR A 165 -14.14 -2.60 -0.20
CA THR A 165 -12.78 -3.13 0.01
C THR A 165 -11.70 -2.15 -0.41
N GLY A 166 -11.87 -1.48 -1.55
CA GLY A 166 -10.92 -0.46 -1.99
C GLY A 166 -10.82 0.72 -1.03
N LEU A 167 -11.95 1.21 -0.54
CA LEU A 167 -12.01 2.31 0.43
C LEU A 167 -11.44 1.90 1.80
N GLN A 168 -11.77 0.69 2.28
CA GLN A 168 -11.22 0.12 3.52
C GLN A 168 -9.69 0.08 3.47
N ILE A 169 -9.11 -0.44 2.38
CA ILE A 169 -7.65 -0.51 2.21
C ILE A 169 -7.05 0.90 2.13
N ALA A 170 -7.66 1.80 1.37
CA ALA A 170 -7.18 3.18 1.19
C ALA A 170 -7.17 3.99 2.50
N MET A 171 -8.16 3.76 3.39
CA MET A 171 -8.26 4.48 4.67
C MET A 171 -7.39 3.89 5.78
N GLY A 172 -6.70 2.76 5.55
CA GLY A 172 -5.91 2.08 6.58
C GLY A 172 -4.82 2.96 7.21
N LYS A 173 -4.11 3.75 6.38
CA LYS A 173 -3.08 4.69 6.86
C LYS A 173 -3.71 5.82 7.68
N PHE A 174 -4.83 6.38 7.22
CA PHE A 174 -5.55 7.45 7.90
C PHE A 174 -5.98 7.04 9.31
N PHE A 175 -6.66 5.90 9.46
CA PHE A 175 -7.08 5.43 10.79
C PHE A 175 -5.90 5.08 11.70
N THR A 176 -4.80 4.57 11.12
CA THR A 176 -3.59 4.29 11.89
C THR A 176 -2.96 5.59 12.40
N SER A 177 -2.87 6.63 11.56
CA SER A 177 -2.41 7.95 11.98
C SER A 177 -3.27 8.51 13.11
N LEU A 178 -4.60 8.48 12.98
CA LEU A 178 -5.52 8.94 14.03
C LEU A 178 -5.30 8.20 15.36
N LYS A 179 -5.09 6.87 15.32
CA LYS A 179 -4.77 6.08 16.51
C LYS A 179 -3.44 6.46 17.14
N ILE A 180 -2.39 6.66 16.34
CA ILE A 180 -1.06 7.04 16.82
C ILE A 180 -1.10 8.41 17.52
N ILE A 181 -1.87 9.35 16.98
CA ILE A 181 -2.04 10.68 17.56
C ILE A 181 -2.90 10.66 18.84
N GLY A 182 -3.68 9.59 19.05
CA GLY A 182 -4.51 9.42 20.25
C GLY A 182 -5.96 9.86 20.09
N PHE A 183 -6.48 9.96 18.86
CA PHE A 183 -7.88 10.30 18.64
C PHE A 183 -8.82 9.28 19.28
N ALA A 184 -9.78 9.76 20.08
CA ALA A 184 -10.85 8.93 20.62
C ALA A 184 -11.68 8.31 19.47
N GLN A 185 -12.16 7.08 19.64
CA GLN A 185 -12.89 6.38 18.57
C GLN A 185 -14.13 7.16 18.08
N LYS A 186 -14.85 7.82 19.00
CA LYS A 186 -15.99 8.67 18.67
C LYS A 186 -15.59 9.79 17.69
N ASP A 187 -14.46 10.43 17.93
CA ASP A 187 -13.96 11.54 17.12
C ASP A 187 -13.46 11.06 15.76
N GLN A 188 -12.80 9.90 15.71
CA GLN A 188 -12.44 9.25 14.45
C GLN A 188 -13.70 8.99 13.59
N ILE A 189 -14.77 8.46 14.21
CA ILE A 189 -16.04 8.21 13.51
C ILE A 189 -16.66 9.53 13.03
N THR A 190 -16.70 10.57 13.86
CA THR A 190 -17.24 11.89 13.48
C THR A 190 -16.49 12.50 12.30
N ILE A 191 -15.16 12.42 12.27
CA ILE A 191 -14.37 12.92 11.13
C ILE A 191 -14.73 12.16 9.85
N VAL A 192 -14.88 10.84 9.93
CA VAL A 192 -15.28 10.03 8.76
C VAL A 192 -16.71 10.34 8.31
N GLN A 193 -17.64 10.57 9.24
CA GLN A 193 -19.00 11.00 8.91
C GLN A 193 -18.99 12.33 8.16
N ASN A 194 -18.19 13.30 8.62
CA ASN A 194 -18.03 14.57 7.93
C ASN A 194 -17.47 14.38 6.51
N LEU A 195 -16.44 13.54 6.35
CA LEU A 195 -15.91 13.19 5.02
C LEU A 195 -16.99 12.58 4.12
N PHE A 196 -17.75 11.60 4.61
CA PHE A 196 -18.77 10.93 3.81
C PHE A 196 -19.90 11.88 3.40
N ASN A 197 -20.32 12.77 4.30
CA ASN A 197 -21.29 13.81 4.01
C ASN A 197 -20.74 14.80 2.97
N THR A 198 -19.51 15.29 3.14
CA THR A 198 -18.87 16.24 2.22
C THR A 198 -18.71 15.66 0.80
N PHE A 199 -18.43 14.37 0.68
CA PHE A 199 -18.26 13.69 -0.61
C PHE A 199 -19.51 12.97 -1.11
N ASN A 200 -20.65 13.10 -0.43
CA ASN A 200 -21.91 12.43 -0.78
C ASN A 200 -21.73 10.92 -1.03
N VAL A 201 -20.94 10.26 -0.18
CA VAL A 201 -20.63 8.84 -0.35
C VAL A 201 -21.93 8.06 -0.19
N ASP A 202 -22.35 7.33 -1.25
CA ASP A 202 -23.51 6.43 -1.17
C ASP A 202 -23.20 5.30 -0.16
N TRP A 203 -23.56 5.58 1.08
CA TRP A 203 -23.38 4.76 2.26
C TRP A 203 -24.73 4.68 2.98
N LYS A 204 -25.45 3.57 2.75
CA LYS A 204 -26.82 3.38 3.27
C LYS A 204 -26.87 2.79 4.67
N GLU A 205 -25.73 2.40 5.23
CA GLU A 205 -25.63 1.83 6.58
C GLU A 205 -25.56 2.97 7.62
N ARG A 206 -26.72 3.60 7.90
CA ARG A 206 -26.91 4.84 8.68
C ARG A 206 -26.63 4.75 10.20
N GLY A 207 -25.57 4.06 10.62
CA GLY A 207 -25.20 3.91 12.04
C GLY A 207 -23.73 4.23 12.30
N ARG A 208 -23.43 4.87 13.45
CA ARG A 208 -22.04 5.08 13.92
C ARG A 208 -21.29 3.75 14.08
N ASP A 209 -21.97 2.72 14.57
CA ASP A 209 -21.41 1.37 14.70
C ASP A 209 -21.08 0.73 13.35
N ASN A 210 -21.78 1.12 12.28
CA ASN A 210 -21.48 0.60 10.95
C ASN A 210 -20.13 1.13 10.44
N ILE A 211 -19.77 2.40 10.68
CA ILE A 211 -18.44 2.93 10.30
C ILE A 211 -17.34 2.18 11.05
N LYS A 212 -17.54 1.88 12.33
CA LYS A 212 -16.59 1.09 13.12
C LYS A 212 -16.41 -0.32 12.53
N ILE A 213 -17.50 -1.05 12.36
CA ILE A 213 -17.49 -2.47 12.00
C ILE A 213 -17.11 -2.69 10.53
N SER A 214 -17.71 -1.93 9.61
CA SER A 214 -17.59 -2.17 8.18
C SER A 214 -16.51 -1.34 7.49
N LEU A 215 -15.90 -0.37 8.16
CA LEU A 215 -14.84 0.47 7.59
C LEU A 215 -13.58 0.52 8.45
N GLN A 216 -13.67 1.05 9.67
CA GLN A 216 -12.50 1.28 10.53
C GLN A 216 -11.78 -0.03 10.89
N ASN A 217 -12.50 -1.03 11.37
CA ASN A 217 -11.92 -2.32 11.76
C ASN A 217 -11.24 -3.03 10.57
N PRO A 218 -11.91 -3.22 9.40
CA PRO A 218 -11.27 -3.77 8.22
C PRO A 218 -10.06 -2.95 7.74
N ALA A 219 -10.16 -1.62 7.74
CA ALA A 219 -9.08 -0.74 7.29
C ALA A 219 -7.81 -0.92 8.13
N LEU A 220 -7.97 -0.97 9.45
CA LEU A 220 -6.88 -1.23 10.40
C LEU A 220 -6.30 -2.64 10.24
N GLU A 221 -7.16 -3.64 10.01
CA GLU A 221 -6.74 -5.02 9.77
C GLU A 221 -5.90 -5.14 8.49
N TYR A 222 -6.38 -4.57 7.37
CA TYR A 222 -5.62 -4.54 6.11
C TYR A 222 -4.29 -3.82 6.24
N HIS A 223 -4.26 -2.68 6.95
CA HIS A 223 -3.04 -1.93 7.18
C HIS A 223 -2.05 -2.72 8.06
N SER A 224 -2.52 -3.34 9.13
CA SER A 224 -1.72 -4.19 10.02
C SER A 224 -1.12 -5.37 9.26
N LYS A 225 -1.94 -6.10 8.49
CA LYS A 225 -1.47 -7.20 7.62
C LYS A 225 -0.42 -6.71 6.63
N THR A 226 -0.59 -5.49 6.09
CA THR A 226 0.37 -4.90 5.16
C THR A 226 1.70 -4.57 5.82
N ASN A 227 1.68 -3.94 6.99
CA ASN A 227 2.90 -3.62 7.71
C ASN A 227 3.62 -4.89 8.19
N LYS A 228 2.90 -5.93 8.61
CA LYS A 228 3.49 -7.22 8.97
C LYS A 228 4.23 -7.84 7.79
N ASP A 229 3.60 -7.85 6.62
CA ASP A 229 4.21 -8.39 5.40
C ASP A 229 5.46 -7.60 4.95
N ILE A 230 5.47 -6.27 5.11
CA ILE A 230 6.64 -5.43 4.84
C ILE A 230 7.75 -5.68 5.86
N LYS A 231 7.43 -5.75 7.16
CA LYS A 231 8.42 -6.01 8.23
C LYS A 231 9.10 -7.38 8.08
N ASN A 232 8.39 -8.37 7.54
CA ASN A 232 8.92 -9.71 7.36
C ASN A 232 10.04 -9.80 6.30
N ILE A 233 10.23 -8.79 5.44
CA ILE A 233 11.29 -8.77 4.42
C ILE A 233 12.68 -8.89 5.08
N SER A 234 12.87 -8.24 6.23
CA SER A 234 14.14 -8.29 6.97
C SER A 234 14.48 -9.68 7.51
N ASN A 235 13.49 -10.59 7.58
CA ASN A 235 13.65 -11.95 8.09
C ASN A 235 13.94 -12.99 6.99
N TYR A 236 14.16 -12.55 5.75
CA TYR A 236 14.47 -13.48 4.67
C TYR A 236 15.85 -14.12 4.87
N TYR A 237 15.99 -15.37 4.43
CA TYR A 237 17.30 -16.01 4.33
C TYR A 237 18.04 -15.47 3.11
N PHE A 238 19.15 -14.77 3.35
CA PHE A 238 20.05 -14.24 2.32
C PHE A 238 21.25 -15.18 2.12
N PRO A 239 21.60 -15.54 0.87
CA PRO A 239 22.82 -16.28 0.58
C PRO A 239 24.08 -15.58 1.08
N LYS A 240 25.03 -16.34 1.63
CA LYS A 240 26.32 -15.82 2.15
C LYS A 240 27.18 -15.11 1.10
N SER A 241 26.92 -15.38 -0.19
CA SER A 241 27.56 -14.74 -1.32
C SER A 241 27.19 -13.27 -1.48
N LEU A 242 26.06 -12.83 -0.90
CA LEU A 242 25.61 -11.44 -0.93
C LEU A 242 26.21 -10.69 0.26
N GLY A 243 26.92 -9.59 -0.01
CA GLY A 243 27.45 -8.73 1.05
C GLY A 243 26.35 -7.88 1.70
N ASP A 244 26.59 -7.46 2.95
CA ASP A 244 25.61 -6.73 3.79
C ASP A 244 25.05 -5.47 3.12
N ASN A 245 25.89 -4.71 2.43
CA ASN A 245 25.48 -3.50 1.69
C ASN A 245 24.45 -3.82 0.59
N LEU A 246 24.66 -4.93 -0.14
CA LEU A 246 23.72 -5.35 -1.18
C LEU A 246 22.43 -5.85 -0.55
N ILE A 247 22.50 -6.63 0.53
CA ILE A 247 21.33 -7.11 1.28
C ILE A 247 20.48 -5.93 1.75
N SER A 248 21.10 -4.92 2.38
CA SER A 248 20.41 -3.71 2.84
C SER A 248 19.70 -2.99 1.70
N SER A 249 20.39 -2.78 0.57
CA SER A 249 19.82 -2.18 -0.63
C SER A 249 18.65 -3.00 -1.19
N MET A 250 18.76 -4.33 -1.25
CA MET A 250 17.69 -5.21 -1.71
C MET A 250 16.45 -5.13 -0.80
N ILE A 251 16.64 -5.09 0.52
CA ILE A 251 15.55 -4.90 1.48
C ILE A 251 14.86 -3.56 1.25
N GLU A 252 15.62 -2.47 1.10
CA GLU A 252 15.06 -1.14 0.84
C GLU A 252 14.22 -1.12 -0.45
N GLN A 253 14.76 -1.68 -1.54
CA GLN A 253 14.04 -1.73 -2.82
C GLN A 253 12.79 -2.61 -2.75
N ALA A 254 12.83 -3.73 -2.02
CA ALA A 254 11.65 -4.56 -1.77
C ALA A 254 10.57 -3.78 -0.99
N ILE A 255 10.95 -3.03 0.03
CA ILE A 255 10.03 -2.15 0.77
C ILE A 255 9.42 -1.09 -0.15
N ILE A 256 10.22 -0.44 -0.99
CA ILE A 256 9.74 0.57 -1.96
C ILE A 256 8.76 -0.07 -2.95
N PHE A 257 9.10 -1.25 -3.48
CA PHE A 257 8.24 -2.00 -4.39
C PHE A 257 6.89 -2.32 -3.76
N LYS A 258 6.86 -2.92 -2.56
CA LYS A 258 5.61 -3.22 -1.85
C LYS A 258 4.78 -1.98 -1.53
N LYS A 259 5.41 -0.84 -1.23
CA LYS A 259 4.71 0.45 -1.02
C LYS A 259 4.10 1.03 -2.30
N ARG A 260 4.69 0.75 -3.47
CA ARG A 260 4.18 1.22 -4.78
C ARG A 260 3.02 0.39 -5.28
N ILE A 261 2.99 -0.89 -4.93
CA ILE A 261 1.89 -1.79 -5.27
C ILE A 261 0.61 -1.35 -4.56
N ARG A 262 -0.46 -1.09 -5.33
CA ARG A 262 -1.80 -0.93 -4.74
C ARG A 262 -2.42 -2.29 -4.42
N ARG A 263 -2.90 -2.42 -3.20
CA ARG A 263 -3.46 -3.68 -2.64
C ARG A 263 -4.98 -3.72 -2.66
N PHE A 264 -5.62 -2.59 -3.00
CA PHE A 264 -7.03 -2.56 -3.34
C PHE A 264 -7.27 -3.13 -4.73
#